data_AF-A0A7X8XIL5-F1
#
_entry.id   AF-A0A7X8XIL5-F1
#
_cell.length_a   1.000
_cell.length_b   1.000
_cell.length_c   1.000
_cell.angle_alpha   90.00
_cell.angle_beta   90.00
_cell.angle_gamma   90.00
#
_symmetry.space_group_name_H-M   'P 1'
#
loop_
_entity.id
_entity.type
_entity.pdbx_description
1 polymer ?
#
loop_
_entity_poly.entity_id
_entity_poly.type
_entity_poly.pdbx_seq_one_letter_code
_entity_poly.pdbx_strand_id
1 'polypeptide(L)'
;MPVLDFIGVGRDNAVPREYLMEATGLSDREVRKEIEKARKNGYIIINRQDGKGYYISDNTDDLLQQYKQNKRRAMSILVQQKYLRKKLKEKGIEV
;
A
#
# COMPACT_ATOMS: atom_id res chain seq x y z
N MET A 1 3.50 -6.14 14.79
CA MET A 1 3.03 -4.81 14.35
C MET A 1 1.54 -4.78 14.65
N PRO A 2 1.03 -3.79 15.38
CA PRO A 2 -0.33 -3.84 15.93
C PRO A 2 -1.41 -4.06 14.87
N VAL A 3 -1.25 -3.54 13.65
CA VAL A 3 -2.25 -3.71 12.58
C VAL A 3 -2.38 -5.15 12.06
N LEU A 4 -1.33 -5.99 12.16
CA LEU A 4 -1.35 -7.35 11.59
C LEU A 4 -2.31 -8.27 12.35
N ASP A 5 -2.43 -8.06 13.66
CA ASP A 5 -3.29 -8.87 14.54
C ASP A 5 -4.78 -8.69 14.22
N PHE A 6 -5.13 -7.65 13.46
CA PHE A 6 -6.49 -7.29 13.09
C PHE A 6 -6.80 -7.46 11.59
N ILE A 7 -5.85 -7.90 10.77
CA ILE A 7 -6.07 -8.13 9.34
C ILE A 7 -6.38 -9.62 9.12
N GLY A 8 -7.57 -9.89 8.58
CA GLY A 8 -8.01 -11.25 8.28
C GLY A 8 -7.28 -11.89 7.10
N VAL A 9 -7.28 -13.22 7.06
CA VAL A 9 -6.74 -14.03 5.95
C VAL A 9 -7.84 -14.36 4.95
N GLY A 10 -7.57 -14.13 3.66
CA GLY A 10 -8.52 -14.34 2.58
C GLY A 10 -9.45 -13.13 2.37
N ARG A 11 -9.98 -13.03 1.15
CA ARG A 11 -10.76 -11.86 0.70
C ARG A 11 -12.03 -11.62 1.51
N ASP A 12 -12.68 -12.69 1.97
CA ASP A 12 -13.94 -12.59 2.73
C ASP A 12 -13.74 -12.00 4.13
N ASN A 13 -12.49 -12.02 4.62
CA ASN A 13 -12.09 -11.44 5.89
C ASN A 13 -11.40 -10.08 5.72
N ALA A 14 -11.66 -9.38 4.61
CA ALA A 14 -11.14 -8.05 4.37
C ALA A 14 -11.70 -7.05 5.40
N VAL A 15 -10.79 -6.28 6.00
CA VAL A 15 -11.14 -5.30 7.05
C VAL A 15 -10.99 -3.87 6.55
N PRO A 16 -11.99 -3.01 6.78
CA PRO A 16 -11.92 -1.61 6.39
C PRO A 16 -10.85 -0.87 7.21
N ARG A 17 -10.42 0.29 6.71
CA ARG A 17 -9.34 1.03 7.39
C ARG A 17 -9.80 1.63 8.70
N GLU A 18 -11.06 2.02 8.75
CA GLU A 18 -11.77 2.56 9.90
C GLU A 18 -11.76 1.55 11.05
N TYR A 19 -12.02 0.27 10.76
CA TYR A 19 -11.90 -0.81 11.73
C TYR A 19 -10.48 -0.92 12.31
N LEU A 20 -9.46 -0.84 11.46
CA LEU A 20 -8.06 -0.89 11.92
C LEU A 20 -7.71 0.30 12.82
N MET A 21 -8.28 1.49 12.56
CA MET A 21 -8.10 2.66 13.43
C MET A 21 -8.73 2.42 14.80
N GLU A 22 -9.97 1.94 14.84
CA GLU A 22 -10.67 1.64 16.10
C GLU A 22 -9.97 0.54 16.89
N ALA A 23 -9.58 -0.55 16.24
CA ALA A 23 -8.96 -1.69 16.89
C ALA A 23 -7.56 -1.40 17.45
N THR A 24 -6.80 -0.49 16.81
CA THR A 24 -5.43 -0.16 17.22
C THR A 24 -5.32 1.13 18.02
N GLY A 25 -6.34 1.98 18.02
CA GLY A 25 -6.28 3.34 18.56
C GLY A 25 -5.37 4.29 17.75
N LEU A 26 -4.86 3.85 16.60
CA LEU A 26 -3.97 4.64 15.75
C LEU A 26 -4.75 5.57 14.83
N SER A 27 -4.16 6.72 14.51
CA SER A 27 -4.70 7.58 13.46
C SER A 27 -4.65 6.92 12.09
N ASP A 28 -5.46 7.40 11.15
CA ASP A 28 -5.48 6.95 9.75
C ASP A 28 -4.07 6.95 9.12
N ARG A 29 -3.27 7.98 9.42
CA ARG A 29 -1.91 8.13 8.93
C ARG A 29 -0.97 7.07 9.52
N GLU A 30 -1.13 6.72 10.78
CA GLU A 30 -0.32 5.70 11.47
C GLU A 30 -0.68 4.30 10.99
N VAL A 31 -1.97 3.98 10.83
CA VAL A 31 -2.43 2.72 10.24
C VAL A 31 -1.81 2.52 8.85
N ARG A 32 -1.86 3.55 7.99
CA ARG A 32 -1.23 3.50 6.64
C ARG A 32 0.28 3.24 6.70
N LYS A 33 0.98 3.86 7.66
CA LYS A 33 2.42 3.65 7.84
C LYS A 33 2.73 2.23 8.32
N GLU A 34 1.97 1.70 9.27
CA GLU A 34 2.18 0.36 9.79
C GLU A 34 1.88 -0.71 8.73
N ILE A 35 0.84 -0.55 7.92
CA ILE A 35 0.56 -1.45 6.77
C ILE A 35 1.72 -1.43 5.77
N GLU A 36 2.22 -0.25 5.42
CA GLU A 36 3.35 -0.12 4.49
C GLU A 36 4.63 -0.73 5.06
N LYS A 37 4.88 -0.54 6.36
CA LYS A 37 6.00 -1.16 7.08
C LYS A 37 5.88 -2.68 7.09
N ALA A 38 4.67 -3.23 7.31
CA ALA A 38 4.42 -4.66 7.23
C ALA A 38 4.70 -5.20 5.82
N ARG A 39 4.21 -4.54 4.78
CA ARG A 39 4.51 -4.92 3.39
C ARG A 39 6.00 -4.94 3.08
N LYS A 40 6.75 -3.94 3.55
CA LYS A 40 8.22 -3.89 3.41
C LYS A 40 8.93 -5.02 4.15
N ASN A 41 8.32 -5.54 5.21
CA ASN A 41 8.82 -6.67 5.98
C ASN A 41 8.32 -8.04 5.46
N GLY A 42 7.75 -8.09 4.26
CA GLY A 42 7.37 -9.34 3.59
C GLY A 42 5.94 -9.80 3.82
N TYR A 43 5.12 -9.07 4.59
CA TYR A 43 3.72 -9.42 4.76
C TYR A 43 2.92 -9.09 3.49
N ILE A 44 2.29 -10.10 2.90
CA ILE A 44 1.45 -9.93 1.71
C ILE A 44 0.06 -9.42 2.12
N ILE A 45 -0.04 -8.12 2.33
CA ILE A 45 -1.31 -7.45 2.62
C ILE A 45 -1.88 -6.90 1.30
N ILE A 46 -3.03 -7.43 0.89
CA ILE A 46 -3.72 -7.07 -0.33
C ILE A 46 -4.73 -5.96 -0.06
N ASN A 47 -4.88 -5.05 -1.04
CA ASN A 47 -6.00 -4.12 -1.09
C ASN A 47 -6.46 -4.00 -2.56
N ARG A 48 -7.67 -4.46 -2.87
CA ARG A 48 -8.18 -4.47 -4.25
C ARG A 48 -8.73 -3.11 -4.72
N GLN A 49 -8.73 -2.10 -3.86
CA GLN A 49 -9.35 -0.79 -4.10
C GLN A 49 -10.86 -0.87 -4.43
N ASP A 50 -11.54 -1.93 -3.98
CA ASP A 50 -12.98 -2.17 -4.17
C ASP A 50 -13.81 -1.71 -2.96
N GLY A 51 -13.19 -0.98 -2.03
CA GLY A 51 -13.84 -0.49 -0.79
C GLY A 51 -13.91 -1.51 0.35
N LYS A 52 -13.60 -2.80 0.12
CA LYS A 52 -13.70 -3.85 1.14
C LYS A 52 -12.57 -3.83 2.18
N GLY A 53 -11.46 -3.17 1.85
CA GLY A 53 -10.35 -2.97 2.79
C GLY A 53 -9.15 -3.89 2.57
N TYR A 54 -8.53 -4.34 3.65
CA TYR A 54 -7.24 -5.04 3.66
C TYR A 54 -7.38 -6.48 4.13
N TYR A 55 -6.63 -7.39 3.52
CA TYR A 55 -6.56 -8.80 3.92
C TYR A 55 -5.19 -9.39 3.59
N ILE A 56 -4.83 -10.49 4.26
CA ILE A 56 -3.65 -11.30 3.94
C ILE A 56 -4.05 -12.36 2.92
N SER A 57 -3.23 -12.61 1.92
CA SER A 57 -3.49 -13.67 0.93
C SER A 57 -2.20 -14.24 0.37
N ASP A 58 -2.19 -15.55 0.14
CA ASP A 58 -1.19 -16.29 -0.64
C ASP A 58 -1.75 -16.73 -2.00
N ASN A 59 -3.01 -16.37 -2.32
CA ASN A 59 -3.65 -16.73 -3.57
C ASN A 59 -2.96 -16.04 -4.76
N THR A 60 -2.61 -16.83 -5.77
CA THR A 60 -1.89 -16.37 -6.97
C THR A 60 -2.56 -15.19 -7.69
N ASP A 61 -3.89 -15.15 -7.77
CA ASP A 61 -4.61 -14.06 -8.45
C ASP A 61 -4.50 -12.76 -7.67
N ASP A 62 -4.61 -12.82 -6.34
CA ASP A 62 -4.42 -11.66 -5.47
C ASP A 62 -2.98 -11.14 -5.57
N LEU A 63 -2.00 -12.04 -5.53
CA LEU A 63 -0.57 -11.71 -5.69
C LEU A 63 -0.32 -11.01 -7.03
N LEU A 64 -0.80 -11.61 -8.13
CA LEU A 64 -0.60 -11.10 -9.46
C LEU A 64 -1.29 -9.75 -9.65
N GLN A 65 -2.50 -9.58 -9.12
CA GLN A 65 -3.22 -8.31 -9.20
C GLN A 65 -2.50 -7.23 -8.40
N GLN A 66 -2.11 -7.50 -7.15
CA GLN A 66 -1.39 -6.54 -6.31
C GLN A 66 -0.05 -6.15 -6.94
N TYR A 67 0.69 -7.12 -7.50
CA TYR A 67 1.92 -6.86 -8.25
C TYR A 67 1.68 -5.94 -9.44
N LYS A 68 0.67 -6.24 -10.29
CA LYS A 68 0.33 -5.41 -11.46
C LYS A 68 -0.05 -3.98 -11.05
N GLN A 69 -0.84 -3.82 -9.99
CA GLN A 69 -1.22 -2.49 -9.47
C GLN A 69 0.01 -1.71 -9.00
N ASN A 70 0.85 -2.32 -8.18
CA ASN A 70 2.06 -1.68 -7.65
C ASN A 70 3.02 -1.30 -8.77
N LYS A 71 3.25 -2.19 -9.75
CA LYS A 71 4.09 -1.93 -10.92
C LYS A 71 3.56 -0.75 -11.74
N ARG A 72 2.26 -0.70 -12.01
CA ARG A 72 1.64 0.42 -12.75
C ARG A 72 1.83 1.74 -12.01
N ARG A 73 1.60 1.76 -10.69
CA ARG A 73 1.81 2.96 -9.85
C ARG A 73 3.27 3.40 -9.88
N ALA A 74 4.22 2.47 -9.71
CA ALA A 74 5.65 2.76 -9.74
C ALA A 74 6.06 3.38 -11.10
N MET A 75 5.63 2.79 -12.22
CA MET A 75 5.92 3.34 -13.54
C MET A 75 5.33 4.73 -13.75
N SER A 76 4.11 4.98 -13.30
CA SER A 76 3.49 6.31 -13.38
C SER A 76 4.30 7.36 -12.60
N ILE A 77 4.77 7.02 -11.40
CA ILE A 77 5.64 7.89 -10.60
C ILE A 77 6.96 8.17 -11.32
N LEU A 78 7.60 7.15 -11.90
CA LEU A 78 8.87 7.33 -12.63
C LEU A 78 8.73 8.26 -13.84
N VAL A 79 7.61 8.15 -14.59
CA VAL A 79 7.32 9.06 -15.71
C VAL A 79 7.17 10.50 -15.22
N GLN A 80 6.50 10.73 -14.10
CA GLN A 80 6.37 12.08 -13.52
C GLN A 80 7.73 12.62 -13.06
N GLN A 81 8.55 11.79 -12.40
CA GLN A 81 9.88 12.16 -11.92
C GLN A 81 10.81 12.63 -13.05
N LYS A 82 10.69 12.07 -14.26
CA LYS A 82 11.43 12.55 -15.44
C LYS A 82 11.22 14.05 -15.69
N TYR A 83 9.97 14.50 -15.64
CA TYR A 83 9.63 15.90 -15.92
C TYR A 83 10.01 16.82 -14.75
N LEU A 84 9.87 16.35 -13.51
CA LEU A 84 10.32 17.08 -12.33
C LEU A 84 11.84 17.28 -12.34
N ARG A 85 12.62 16.22 -12.65
CA ARG A 85 14.08 16.29 -12.83
C ARG A 85 14.48 17.33 -13.88
N LYS A 86 13.79 17.35 -15.04
CA LYS A 86 14.03 18.36 -16.08
C LYS A 86 13.82 19.77 -15.54
N LYS A 87 12.72 20.02 -14.82
CA LYS A 87 12.41 21.34 -14.22
C LYS A 87 13.39 21.75 -13.12
N LEU A 88 13.89 20.82 -12.33
CA LEU A 88 14.92 21.10 -11.33
C LEU A 88 16.25 21.46 -12.00
N LYS A 89 16.65 20.74 -13.05
CA LYS A 89 17.86 21.04 -13.83
C LYS A 89 17.80 22.41 -14.51
N GLU A 90 16.65 22.79 -15.08
CA GLU A 90 16.41 24.13 -15.64
C GLU A 90 16.61 25.25 -14.59
N LYS A 91 16.39 24.93 -13.30
CA LYS A 91 16.61 25.84 -12.16
C LYS A 91 18.00 25.72 -11.52
N GLY A 92 18.90 24.92 -12.10
CA GLY A 92 20.25 24.70 -11.58
C GLY A 92 20.34 23.77 -10.36
N ILE A 93 19.29 22.98 -10.08
CA ILE A 93 19.26 22.00 -8.98
C ILE A 93 19.43 20.58 -9.55
N GLU A 94 20.41 19.83 -9.06
CA GLU A 94 20.70 18.44 -9.47
C GLU A 94 20.16 17.44 -8.42
N VAL A 95 19.44 16.41 -8.89
CA VAL A 95 18.77 15.36 -8.08
C VAL A 95 18.77 14.01 -8.80
#